data_AF-A0AAU7J3D0-F1
#
_entry.id   AF-A0AAU7J3D0-F1
#
_cell.length_a   1.000
_cell.length_b   1.000
_cell.length_c   1.000
_cell.angle_alpha   90.00
_cell.angle_beta   90.00
_cell.angle_gamma   90.00
#
_symmetry.space_group_name_H-M   'P 1'
#
loop_
_entity.id
_entity.type
_entity.pdbx_description
1 polymer ?
#
loop_
_entity_poly.entity_id
_entity_poly.type
_entity_poly.pdbx_seq_one_letter_code
_entity_poly.pdbx_strand_id
1 'polypeptide(L)'
;MGLRFRQPFMLFPGVRLNIGKHGFSASFGAPGATVNVGKRGKRATVGIPGSGISFTQDLYKFGNQQQHHRQNLRYIDPQATNYYVPDEGDHMIRSAAVERLTSEGLKPLRDLIITANAQQKEIRADLLEARQEKIRQTDLLQRKKTSLFRRFYKKSIAALEESLPVVRAEVERLEEWEENTKIRIEFDAGEHCAYVYLPRT
;
A
#
# COMPACT_ATOMS: atom_id res chain seq x y z
N MET A 1 -10.96 -20.84 -36.06
CA MET A 1 -9.98 -21.53 -35.19
C MET A 1 -8.89 -20.53 -34.82
N GLY A 2 -8.80 -20.11 -33.55
CA GLY A 2 -7.88 -19.04 -33.15
C GLY A 2 -6.51 -19.56 -32.75
N LEU A 3 -5.44 -18.87 -33.16
CA LEU A 3 -4.06 -19.14 -32.74
C LEU A 3 -3.93 -18.97 -31.22
N ARG A 4 -3.53 -20.03 -30.52
CA ARG A 4 -3.28 -19.99 -29.07
C ARG A 4 -1.78 -19.82 -28.82
N PHE A 5 -1.38 -18.59 -28.46
CA PHE A 5 -0.01 -18.32 -28.03
C PHE A 5 0.22 -18.82 -26.59
N ARG A 6 1.14 -19.76 -26.43
CA ARG A 6 1.71 -20.19 -25.15
C ARG A 6 3.21 -20.43 -25.34
N GLN A 7 4.04 -19.65 -24.67
CA GLN A 7 5.48 -19.82 -24.70
C GLN A 7 6.01 -20.08 -23.28
N PRO A 8 6.50 -21.31 -22.99
CA PRO A 8 7.20 -21.59 -21.75
C PRO A 8 8.67 -21.18 -21.87
N PHE A 9 9.18 -20.48 -20.86
CA PHE A 9 10.58 -20.10 -20.71
C PHE A 9 11.13 -20.71 -19.42
N MET A 10 12.22 -21.47 -19.53
CA MET A 10 12.93 -22.00 -18.37
C MET A 10 14.01 -21.01 -17.97
N LEU A 11 13.93 -20.48 -16.74
CA LEU A 11 14.91 -19.50 -16.25
C LEU A 11 16.12 -20.22 -15.64
N PHE A 12 15.87 -21.26 -14.86
CA PHE A 12 16.87 -22.13 -14.23
C PHE A 12 16.21 -23.46 -13.83
N PRO A 13 16.98 -24.51 -13.49
CA PRO A 13 16.44 -25.76 -12.98
C PRO A 13 15.44 -25.54 -11.84
N GLY A 14 14.22 -26.05 -12.03
CA GLY A 14 13.13 -25.90 -11.07
C GLY A 14 12.31 -24.62 -11.18
N VAL A 15 12.63 -23.68 -12.09
CA VAL A 15 11.82 -22.46 -12.29
C VAL A 15 11.44 -22.25 -13.75
N ARG A 16 10.13 -22.24 -14.00
CA ARG A 16 9.53 -22.11 -15.34
C ARG A 16 8.53 -20.96 -15.35
N LEU A 17 8.65 -20.09 -16.35
CA LEU A 17 7.69 -19.03 -16.63
C LEU A 17 6.83 -19.44 -17.82
N ASN A 18 5.51 -19.33 -17.70
CA ASN A 18 4.56 -19.58 -18.77
C ASN A 18 3.91 -18.24 -19.15
N ILE A 19 4.02 -17.87 -20.43
CA ILE A 19 3.38 -16.67 -20.98
C ILE A 19 2.31 -17.11 -21.98
N GLY A 20 1.10 -16.56 -21.88
CA GLY A 20 0.04 -16.81 -22.85
C GLY A 20 -1.09 -15.78 -22.77
N LYS A 21 -2.17 -16.00 -23.52
CA LYS A 21 -3.32 -15.06 -23.66
C LYS A 21 -3.89 -14.52 -22.33
N HIS A 22 -3.83 -15.30 -21.26
CA HIS A 22 -4.42 -14.95 -19.96
C HIS A 22 -3.42 -14.33 -18.97
N GLY A 23 -2.18 -14.06 -19.40
CA GLY A 23 -1.11 -13.47 -18.60
C GLY A 23 0.08 -14.41 -18.39
N PHE A 24 0.94 -14.03 -17.45
CA PHE A 24 2.11 -14.78 -17.04
C PHE A 24 1.81 -15.63 -15.79
N SER A 25 2.40 -16.82 -15.71
CA SER A 25 2.41 -17.65 -14.50
C SER A 25 3.77 -18.30 -14.31
N ALA A 26 4.27 -18.34 -13.09
CA ALA A 26 5.55 -18.94 -12.76
C ALA A 26 5.35 -20.22 -11.91
N SER A 27 6.18 -21.22 -12.18
CA SER A 27 6.23 -22.49 -11.46
C SER A 27 7.61 -22.63 -10.83
N PHE A 28 7.67 -22.92 -9.54
CA PHE A 28 8.90 -23.05 -8.75
C PHE A 28 8.91 -24.39 -8.01
N GLY A 29 9.97 -25.18 -8.14
CA GLY A 29 10.16 -26.39 -7.34
C GLY A 29 10.81 -27.56 -8.06
N ALA A 30 11.02 -28.62 -7.31
CA ALA A 30 11.63 -29.87 -7.75
C ALA A 30 10.55 -30.96 -7.94
N PRO A 31 10.88 -32.09 -8.58
CA PRO A 31 9.99 -33.26 -8.57
C PRO A 31 9.60 -33.62 -7.13
N GLY A 32 8.29 -33.68 -6.86
CA GLY A 32 7.75 -33.95 -5.52
C GLY A 32 7.42 -32.71 -4.67
N ALA A 33 7.85 -31.50 -5.04
CA ALA A 33 7.41 -30.27 -4.37
C ALA A 33 7.43 -29.09 -5.35
N THR A 34 6.25 -28.61 -5.76
CA THR A 34 6.10 -27.54 -6.77
C THR A 34 5.07 -26.51 -6.35
N VAL A 35 5.39 -25.24 -6.51
CA VAL A 35 4.50 -24.10 -6.28
C VAL A 35 4.25 -23.37 -7.60
N ASN A 36 2.98 -23.15 -7.92
CA ASN A 36 2.54 -22.42 -9.10
C ASN A 36 1.92 -21.09 -8.67
N VAL A 37 2.36 -20.00 -9.29
CA VAL A 37 1.89 -18.63 -9.03
C VAL A 37 1.39 -18.04 -10.34
N GLY A 38 0.16 -17.56 -10.38
CA GLY A 38 -0.36 -16.86 -11.54
C GLY A 38 -1.67 -16.15 -11.26
N LYS A 39 -2.30 -15.63 -12.31
CA LYS A 39 -3.54 -14.85 -12.23
C LYS A 39 -4.70 -15.55 -11.50
N ARG A 40 -4.74 -16.89 -11.52
CA ARG A 40 -5.77 -17.70 -10.84
C ARG A 40 -5.49 -17.92 -9.35
N GLY A 41 -4.28 -17.60 -8.89
CA GLY A 41 -3.88 -17.83 -7.52
C GLY A 41 -2.50 -18.45 -7.35
N LYS A 42 -2.22 -18.84 -6.11
CA LYS A 42 -1.05 -19.59 -5.69
C LYS A 42 -1.49 -21.01 -5.34
N ARG A 43 -0.82 -22.01 -5.91
CA ARG A 43 -1.09 -23.43 -5.68
C ARG A 43 0.19 -24.16 -5.34
N ALA A 44 0.22 -24.89 -4.24
CA ALA A 44 1.32 -25.75 -3.86
C ALA A 44 0.93 -27.22 -4.04
N THR A 45 1.85 -28.01 -4.56
CA THR A 45 1.71 -29.46 -4.72
C THR A 45 2.93 -30.12 -4.09
N VAL A 46 2.70 -31.07 -3.19
CA VAL A 46 3.72 -31.91 -2.56
C VAL A 46 3.38 -33.37 -2.79
N GLY A 47 4.35 -34.22 -3.07
CA GLY A 47 4.10 -35.63 -3.38
C GLY A 47 5.39 -36.43 -3.31
N ILE A 48 5.24 -37.74 -3.09
CA ILE A 48 6.39 -38.63 -3.00
C ILE A 48 6.69 -39.11 -4.43
N PRO A 49 7.89 -38.82 -4.98
CA PRO A 49 8.26 -39.28 -6.33
C PRO A 49 8.18 -40.80 -6.43
N GLY A 50 7.52 -41.31 -7.46
CA GLY A 50 7.42 -42.75 -7.72
C GLY A 50 6.31 -43.50 -6.96
N SER A 51 5.62 -42.88 -6.00
CA SER A 51 4.51 -43.53 -5.28
C SER A 51 3.12 -43.30 -5.90
N GLY A 52 3.01 -42.32 -6.81
CA GLY A 52 1.71 -41.86 -7.35
C GLY A 52 0.90 -40.99 -6.38
N ILE A 53 1.40 -40.75 -5.16
CA ILE A 53 0.70 -39.98 -4.12
C ILE A 53 1.15 -38.51 -4.18
N SER A 54 0.18 -37.61 -4.38
CA SER A 54 0.40 -36.16 -4.31
C SER A 54 -0.76 -35.45 -3.62
N PHE A 55 -0.44 -34.41 -2.87
CA PHE A 55 -1.35 -33.49 -2.21
C PHE A 55 -1.21 -32.11 -2.83
N THR A 56 -2.32 -31.49 -3.22
CA THR A 56 -2.35 -30.16 -3.82
C THR A 56 -3.25 -29.24 -3.01
N GLN A 57 -2.73 -28.07 -2.65
CA GLN A 57 -3.44 -27.05 -1.89
C GLN A 57 -3.38 -25.71 -2.63
N ASP A 58 -4.54 -25.08 -2.79
CA ASP A 58 -4.63 -23.70 -3.27
C ASP A 58 -4.34 -22.76 -2.07
N LEU A 59 -3.19 -22.09 -2.07
CA LEU A 59 -2.75 -21.19 -1.00
C LEU A 59 -3.45 -19.82 -1.07
N TYR A 60 -3.84 -19.40 -2.27
CA TYR A 60 -4.50 -18.11 -2.48
C TYR A 60 -5.28 -18.16 -3.79
N LYS A 61 -6.53 -17.70 -3.81
CA LYS A 61 -7.33 -17.57 -5.04
C LYS A 61 -7.67 -16.10 -5.25
N PHE A 62 -7.30 -15.55 -6.41
CA PHE A 62 -7.80 -14.24 -6.82
C PHE A 62 -9.27 -14.44 -7.23
N GLY A 63 -10.20 -13.90 -6.45
CA GLY A 63 -11.62 -14.14 -6.61
C GLY A 63 -12.19 -13.46 -7.86
N ASN A 64 -12.83 -14.24 -8.72
CA ASN A 64 -14.14 -13.85 -9.23
C ASN A 64 -15.17 -14.48 -8.28
N GLN A 65 -15.43 -13.83 -7.15
CA GLN A 65 -16.62 -14.09 -6.33
C GLN A 65 -17.86 -13.47 -7.00
N GLN A 66 -18.15 -13.92 -8.22
CA GLN A 66 -19.46 -13.72 -8.82
C GLN A 66 -20.04 -15.10 -9.12
N GLN A 67 -20.39 -15.80 -8.04
CA GLN A 67 -21.36 -16.88 -8.10
C GLN A 67 -22.34 -16.69 -6.96
N HIS A 68 -23.45 -16.05 -7.31
CA HIS A 68 -24.80 -16.30 -6.80
C HIS A 68 -24.95 -16.48 -5.29
N HIS A 69 -24.87 -15.36 -4.57
CA HIS A 69 -25.57 -15.24 -3.30
C HIS A 69 -26.59 -14.10 -3.40
N ARG A 70 -27.74 -14.39 -4.03
CA ARG A 70 -28.99 -13.66 -3.74
C ARG A 70 -29.40 -14.06 -2.33
N GLN A 71 -28.75 -13.46 -1.33
CA GLN A 71 -29.21 -13.52 0.03
C GLN A 71 -30.43 -12.61 0.13
N ASN A 72 -31.56 -13.19 0.50
CA ASN A 72 -32.79 -12.51 0.89
C ASN A 72 -32.47 -11.28 1.76
N LEU A 73 -32.81 -10.09 1.27
CA LEU A 73 -33.02 -8.94 2.13
C LEU A 73 -34.24 -9.27 3.00
N ARG A 74 -34.00 -9.61 4.27
CA ARG A 74 -35.05 -9.60 5.29
C ARG A 74 -35.53 -8.15 5.40
N TYR A 75 -36.80 -7.91 5.08
CA TYR A 75 -37.48 -6.67 5.41
C TYR A 75 -37.46 -6.50 6.93
N ILE A 76 -36.77 -5.46 7.40
CA ILE A 76 -36.78 -5.04 8.80
C ILE A 76 -38.00 -4.14 8.94
N ASP A 77 -38.94 -4.53 9.81
CA ASP A 77 -40.12 -3.72 10.14
C ASP A 77 -39.68 -2.39 10.77
N PRO A 78 -39.99 -1.22 10.16
CA PRO A 78 -39.51 0.08 10.63
C PRO A 78 -40.05 0.54 11.98
N GLN A 79 -41.02 -0.16 12.59
CA GLN A 79 -41.81 0.35 13.72
C GLN A 79 -41.25 0.01 15.12
N ALA A 80 -40.17 -0.77 15.25
CA ALA A 80 -39.84 -1.43 16.53
C ALA A 80 -38.55 -0.99 17.25
N THR A 81 -37.95 0.15 16.91
CA THR A 81 -36.76 0.64 17.63
C THR A 81 -36.79 2.14 17.85
N ASN A 82 -37.20 2.54 19.06
CA ASN A 82 -37.00 3.90 19.56
C ASN A 82 -35.56 4.04 20.06
N TYR A 83 -34.63 4.23 19.12
CA TYR A 83 -33.33 4.82 19.46
C TYR A 83 -33.50 6.33 19.53
N TYR A 84 -32.91 6.94 20.55
CA TYR A 84 -32.68 8.38 20.58
C TYR A 84 -31.77 8.73 19.39
N VAL A 85 -32.35 9.32 18.35
CA VAL A 85 -31.64 9.99 17.27
C VAL A 85 -31.51 11.44 17.71
N PRO A 86 -30.31 11.92 18.09
CA PRO A 86 -30.12 13.34 18.30
C PRO A 86 -30.47 14.03 16.97
N ASP A 87 -31.33 15.05 17.03
CA ASP A 87 -31.69 15.87 15.89
C ASP A 87 -30.39 16.34 15.22
N GLU A 88 -30.13 15.83 14.01
CA GLU A 88 -29.01 16.27 13.16
C GLU A 88 -29.31 17.65 12.57
N GLY A 89 -29.79 18.57 13.41
CA GLY A 89 -29.45 19.97 13.28
C GLY A 89 -27.93 20.04 13.24
N ASP A 90 -27.43 20.59 12.14
CA ASP A 90 -26.04 20.61 11.65
C ASP A 90 -25.06 21.18 12.69
N HIS A 91 -24.76 20.43 13.75
CA HIS A 91 -23.94 20.84 14.89
C HIS A 91 -22.71 19.94 15.07
N MET A 92 -22.45 19.02 14.14
CA MET A 92 -21.10 18.47 14.04
C MET A 92 -20.17 19.62 13.63
N ILE A 93 -19.21 19.95 14.50
CA ILE A 93 -18.02 20.71 14.08
C ILE A 93 -17.22 19.77 13.17
N ARG A 94 -17.68 19.61 11.92
CA ARG A 94 -16.87 19.10 10.84
C ARG A 94 -15.94 20.24 10.50
N SER A 95 -14.62 20.02 10.53
CA SER A 95 -13.65 20.95 9.95
C SER A 95 -14.11 21.22 8.53
N ALA A 96 -14.76 22.37 8.32
CA ALA A 96 -15.30 22.74 7.02
C ALA A 96 -14.13 22.71 6.03
N ALA A 97 -14.41 22.31 4.78
CA ALA A 97 -13.41 22.43 3.72
C ALA A 97 -12.79 23.83 3.80
N VAL A 98 -11.46 23.90 3.85
CA VAL A 98 -10.68 25.15 4.01
C VAL A 98 -11.14 26.25 3.05
N GLU A 99 -11.73 25.85 1.93
CA GLU A 99 -12.42 26.67 0.93
C GLU A 99 -13.57 27.55 1.46
N ARG A 100 -14.22 27.17 2.58
CA ARG A 100 -15.38 27.87 3.17
C ARG A 100 -15.00 28.90 4.26
N LEU A 101 -13.75 28.89 4.76
CA LEU A 101 -13.28 29.86 5.76
C LEU A 101 -12.75 31.11 5.06
N THR A 102 -13.65 31.99 4.63
CA THR A 102 -13.27 33.18 3.84
C THR A 102 -13.99 34.45 4.29
N SER A 103 -13.71 34.92 5.50
CA SER A 103 -13.71 36.38 5.67
C SER A 103 -12.59 36.96 4.76
N GLU A 104 -12.78 38.15 4.19
CA GLU A 104 -11.81 38.75 3.26
C GLU A 104 -10.38 38.78 3.81
N GLY A 105 -10.21 38.93 5.13
CA GLY A 105 -8.91 38.94 5.80
C GLY A 105 -8.23 37.57 5.95
N LEU A 106 -8.93 36.45 5.77
CA LEU A 106 -8.37 35.09 5.94
C LEU A 106 -7.96 34.43 4.61
N LYS A 107 -8.17 35.10 3.46
CA LYS A 107 -7.72 34.62 2.15
C LYS A 107 -6.22 34.27 2.12
N PRO A 108 -5.30 35.09 2.67
CA PRO A 108 -3.86 34.77 2.65
C PRO A 108 -3.52 33.51 3.46
N LEU A 109 -4.18 33.31 4.61
CA LEU A 109 -3.99 32.13 5.45
C LEU A 109 -4.50 30.87 4.75
N ARG A 110 -5.67 30.95 4.10
CA ARG A 110 -6.25 29.86 3.31
C ARG A 110 -5.30 29.43 2.20
N ASP A 111 -4.77 30.39 1.43
CA ASP A 111 -3.88 30.12 0.31
C ASP A 111 -2.53 29.54 0.80
N LEU A 112 -2.04 29.97 1.96
CA LEU A 112 -0.88 29.39 2.63
C LEU A 112 -1.14 27.93 3.08
N ILE A 113 -2.30 27.64 3.67
CA ILE A 113 -2.65 26.28 4.07
C ILE A 113 -2.76 25.34 2.85
N ILE A 114 -3.35 25.82 1.75
CA ILE A 114 -3.48 25.03 0.51
C ILE A 114 -2.09 24.73 -0.08
N THR A 115 -1.22 25.72 -0.17
CA THR A 115 0.15 25.55 -0.70
C THR A 115 1.00 24.65 0.20
N ALA A 116 0.92 24.83 1.52
CA ALA A 116 1.62 23.97 2.48
C ALA A 116 1.17 22.50 2.39
N ASN A 117 -0.15 22.26 2.26
CA ASN A 117 -0.67 20.90 2.08
C ASN A 117 -0.23 20.26 0.76
N ALA A 118 -0.15 21.05 -0.32
CA ALA A 118 0.36 20.59 -1.61
C ALA A 118 1.84 20.20 -1.51
N GLN A 119 2.67 21.06 -0.90
CA GLN A 119 4.09 20.78 -0.66
C GLN A 119 4.29 19.54 0.23
N GLN A 120 3.51 19.41 1.31
CA GLN A 120 3.57 18.25 2.20
C GLN A 120 3.27 16.94 1.45
N LYS A 121 2.36 16.98 0.47
CA LYS A 121 2.01 15.81 -0.34
C LYS A 121 3.16 15.41 -1.26
N GLU A 122 3.85 16.38 -1.87
CA GLU A 122 5.03 16.13 -2.72
C GLU A 122 6.18 15.54 -1.91
N ILE A 123 6.53 16.16 -0.78
CA ILE A 123 7.61 15.68 0.12
C ILE A 123 7.36 14.24 0.57
N ARG A 124 6.11 13.90 0.91
CA ARG A 124 5.74 12.52 1.27
C ARG A 124 5.92 11.53 0.12
N ALA A 125 5.66 11.95 -1.12
CA ALA A 125 5.87 11.09 -2.29
C ALA A 125 7.36 10.82 -2.49
N ASP A 126 8.20 11.87 -2.43
CA ASP A 126 9.65 11.76 -2.55
C ASP A 126 10.26 10.88 -1.46
N LEU A 127 9.79 11.03 -0.22
CA LEU A 127 10.23 10.22 0.92
C LEU A 127 9.89 8.74 0.72
N LEU A 128 8.71 8.42 0.19
CA LEU A 128 8.33 7.05 -0.14
C LEU A 128 9.23 6.46 -1.24
N GLU A 129 9.56 7.22 -2.27
CA GLU A 129 10.45 6.79 -3.35
C GLU A 129 11.87 6.54 -2.82
N ALA A 130 12.43 7.46 -2.04
CA ALA A 130 13.75 7.32 -1.43
C ALA A 130 13.84 6.09 -0.49
N ARG A 131 12.79 5.85 0.31
CA ARG A 131 12.68 4.63 1.14
C ARG A 131 12.64 3.36 0.29
N GLN A 132 11.91 3.36 -0.82
CA GLN A 132 11.85 2.22 -1.74
C GLN A 132 13.21 1.95 -2.39
N GLU A 133 13.93 2.99 -2.80
CA GLU A 133 15.25 2.85 -3.41
C GLU A 133 16.28 2.31 -2.41
N LYS A 134 16.24 2.76 -1.16
CA LYS A 134 17.03 2.18 -0.06
C LYS A 134 16.76 0.68 0.08
N ILE A 135 15.49 0.27 0.15
CA ILE A 135 15.10 -1.15 0.25
C ILE A 135 15.63 -1.94 -0.94
N ARG A 136 15.42 -1.44 -2.16
CA ARG A 136 15.85 -2.08 -3.40
C ARG A 136 17.37 -2.29 -3.43
N GLN A 137 18.14 -1.27 -3.09
CA GLN A 137 19.60 -1.36 -3.05
C GLN A 137 20.08 -2.34 -1.97
N THR A 138 19.44 -2.35 -0.79
CA THR A 138 19.79 -3.32 0.27
C THR A 138 19.49 -4.76 -0.13
N ASP A 139 18.35 -5.02 -0.76
CA ASP A 139 17.97 -6.36 -1.23
C ASP A 139 18.91 -6.85 -2.34
N LEU A 140 19.26 -5.97 -3.29
CA LEU A 140 20.22 -6.28 -4.35
C LEU A 140 21.60 -6.59 -3.79
N LEU A 141 22.06 -5.82 -2.81
CA LEU A 141 23.33 -6.04 -2.13
C LEU A 141 23.33 -7.40 -1.41
N GLN A 142 22.29 -7.69 -0.64
CA GLN A 142 22.15 -8.97 0.08
C GLN A 142 22.13 -10.15 -0.88
N ARG A 143 21.32 -10.11 -1.95
CA ARG A 143 21.26 -11.17 -2.95
C ARG A 143 22.59 -11.41 -3.65
N LYS A 144 23.34 -10.35 -3.98
CA LYS A 144 24.67 -10.47 -4.61
C LYS A 144 25.72 -11.02 -3.64
N LYS A 145 25.63 -10.69 -2.35
CA LYS A 145 26.51 -11.22 -1.29
C LYS A 145 26.25 -12.69 -0.98
N THR A 146 24.98 -13.11 -0.92
CA THR A 146 24.59 -14.50 -0.61
C THR A 146 24.59 -15.40 -1.85
N SER A 147 24.74 -14.84 -3.05
CA SER A 147 24.87 -15.61 -4.29
C SER A 147 26.12 -16.47 -4.32
N LEU A 148 25.98 -17.70 -4.82
CA LEU A 148 27.11 -18.59 -5.15
C LEU A 148 28.09 -17.96 -6.16
N PHE A 149 27.65 -16.93 -6.91
CA PHE A 149 28.46 -16.18 -7.87
C PHE A 149 29.01 -14.86 -7.30
N ARG A 150 29.07 -14.69 -5.97
CA ARG A 150 29.62 -13.48 -5.29
C ARG A 150 30.94 -13.00 -5.88
N ARG A 151 31.80 -13.92 -6.32
CA ARG A 151 33.11 -13.64 -6.91
C ARG A 151 33.02 -12.81 -8.20
N PHE A 152 31.93 -12.92 -8.96
CA PHE A 152 31.67 -12.13 -10.17
C PHE A 152 31.04 -10.77 -9.86
N TYR A 153 30.36 -10.64 -8.72
CA TYR A 153 29.68 -9.39 -8.34
C TYR A 153 30.52 -8.45 -7.49
N LYS A 154 31.79 -8.75 -7.19
CA LYS A 154 32.67 -7.96 -6.32
C LYS A 154 32.66 -6.45 -6.60
N LYS A 155 32.83 -6.04 -7.87
CA LYS A 155 32.80 -4.61 -8.25
C LYS A 155 31.44 -3.96 -8.00
N SER A 156 30.36 -4.69 -8.29
CA SER A 156 29.00 -4.18 -8.08
C SER A 156 28.56 -4.20 -6.60
N ILE A 157 29.12 -5.07 -5.78
CA ILE A 157 28.93 -5.10 -4.33
C ILE A 157 29.62 -3.89 -3.71
N ALA A 158 30.87 -3.61 -4.10
CA ALA A 158 31.61 -2.43 -3.64
C ALA A 158 30.91 -1.11 -4.00
N ALA A 159 30.44 -0.97 -5.24
CA ALA A 159 29.69 0.21 -5.67
C ALA A 159 28.37 0.41 -4.89
N LEU A 160 27.65 -0.67 -4.59
CA LEU A 160 26.43 -0.61 -3.77
C LEU A 160 26.72 -0.32 -2.30
N GLU A 161 27.84 -0.80 -1.76
CA GLU A 161 28.26 -0.50 -0.38
C GLU A 161 28.65 0.97 -0.21
N GLU A 162 29.20 1.59 -1.25
CA GLU A 162 29.57 3.00 -1.27
C GLU A 162 28.35 3.92 -1.43
N SER A 163 27.36 3.55 -2.25
CA SER A 163 26.16 4.37 -2.46
C SER A 163 25.16 4.29 -1.31
N LEU A 164 25.10 3.16 -0.60
CA LEU A 164 24.15 2.92 0.48
C LEU A 164 24.18 3.96 1.63
N PRO A 165 25.35 4.38 2.16
CA PRO A 165 25.40 5.38 3.23
C PRO A 165 24.87 6.73 2.76
N VAL A 166 25.10 7.13 1.51
CA VAL A 166 24.59 8.38 0.94
C VAL A 166 23.07 8.37 0.87
N VAL A 167 22.48 7.28 0.34
CA VAL A 167 21.01 7.11 0.27
C VAL A 167 20.40 7.04 1.67
N ARG A 168 21.09 6.44 2.65
CA ARG A 168 20.63 6.41 4.05
C ARG A 168 20.61 7.80 4.68
N ALA A 169 21.67 8.59 4.49
CA ALA A 169 21.78 9.94 5.01
C ALA A 169 20.68 10.85 4.43
N GLU A 170 20.34 10.68 3.14
CA GLU A 170 19.27 11.46 2.52
C GLU A 170 17.89 11.11 3.10
N VAL A 171 17.60 9.82 3.32
CA VAL A 171 16.34 9.41 3.96
C VAL A 171 16.25 9.93 5.40
N GLU A 172 17.34 9.86 6.16
CA GLU A 172 17.40 10.34 7.55
C GLU A 172 17.17 11.85 7.63
N ARG A 173 17.80 12.61 6.72
CA ARG A 173 17.57 14.06 6.57
C ARG A 173 16.11 14.38 6.27
N LEU A 174 15.48 13.65 5.34
CA LEU A 174 14.08 13.87 4.98
C LEU A 174 13.11 13.51 6.11
N GLU A 175 13.41 12.46 6.88
CA GLU A 175 12.64 12.07 8.07
C GLU A 175 12.73 13.14 9.17
N GLU A 176 13.93 13.65 9.45
CA GLU A 176 14.13 14.74 10.40
C GLU A 176 13.40 16.02 9.96
N TRP A 177 13.38 16.30 8.65
CA TRP A 177 12.64 17.44 8.10
C TRP A 177 11.12 17.27 8.23
N GLU A 178 10.58 16.06 8.04
CA GLU A 178 9.16 15.77 8.28
C GLU A 178 8.78 15.98 9.75
N GLU A 179 9.62 15.51 10.69
CA GLU A 179 9.36 15.64 12.12
C GLU A 179 9.36 17.10 12.58
N ASN A 180 10.31 17.90 12.09
CA ASN A 180 10.48 19.30 12.45
C ASN A 180 9.48 20.25 11.75
N THR A 181 8.82 19.81 10.67
CA THR A 181 7.84 20.62 9.91
C THR A 181 6.42 20.58 10.51
N LYS A 182 6.19 19.82 11.59
CA LYS A 182 4.91 19.85 12.32
C LYS A 182 4.76 21.17 13.08
N ILE A 183 4.14 22.16 12.45
CA ILE A 183 3.71 23.39 13.11
C ILE A 183 2.67 23.01 14.19
N ARG A 184 3.09 23.00 15.46
CA ARG A 184 2.16 22.96 16.60
C ARG A 184 1.51 24.33 16.72
N ILE A 185 0.27 24.45 16.26
CA ILE A 185 -0.54 25.64 16.52
C ILE A 185 -1.23 25.42 17.87
N GLU A 186 -0.61 25.92 18.94
CA GLU A 186 -1.23 26.03 20.26
C GLU A 186 -2.00 27.35 20.28
N PHE A 187 -3.34 27.28 20.30
CA PHE A 187 -4.17 28.45 20.54
C PHE A 187 -4.24 28.68 22.04
N ASP A 188 -3.53 29.70 22.52
CA ASP A 188 -3.75 30.21 23.88
C ASP A 188 -5.07 30.97 23.89
N ALA A 189 -6.15 30.24 24.19
CA ALA A 189 -7.45 30.85 24.43
C ALA A 189 -7.40 31.57 25.78
N GLY A 190 -6.79 32.76 25.80
CA GLY A 190 -6.89 33.66 26.93
C GLY A 190 -8.35 33.94 27.29
N GLU A 191 -8.60 34.41 28.51
CA GLU A 191 -9.90 34.59 29.19
C GLU A 191 -10.96 35.46 28.46
N HIS A 192 -10.72 35.86 27.21
CA HIS A 192 -11.55 36.72 26.38
C HIS A 192 -12.32 36.01 25.26
N CYS A 193 -12.39 34.68 25.23
CA CYS A 193 -13.32 33.97 24.34
C CYS A 193 -14.77 34.22 24.80
N ALA A 194 -15.35 35.28 24.24
CA ALA A 194 -16.64 35.85 24.57
C ALA A 194 -17.80 34.83 24.57
N TYR A 195 -18.60 34.91 25.63
CA TYR A 195 -19.88 34.24 25.81
C TYR A 195 -20.79 34.45 24.60
N VAL A 196 -21.18 33.34 23.95
CA VAL A 196 -22.32 33.33 23.02
C VAL A 196 -23.59 33.25 23.87
N TYR A 197 -24.30 34.37 23.98
CA TYR A 197 -25.63 34.42 24.60
C TYR A 197 -26.63 33.64 23.73
N LEU A 198 -27.20 32.57 24.28
CA LEU A 198 -28.39 31.92 23.75
C LEU A 198 -29.63 32.73 24.18
N PRO A 199 -30.49 33.21 23.25
CA PRO A 199 -31.77 33.76 23.64
C PRO A 199 -32.68 32.65 24.16
N ARG A 200 -33.20 32.83 25.38
CA ARG A 200 -34.37 32.10 25.87
C ARG A 200 -35.61 32.67 25.18
N THR A 201 -36.27 31.86 24.36
CA THR A 201 -37.74 31.67 24.30
C THR A 201 -38.03 30.43 23.48
#